data_AF-A0A6P3II26-F1
#
_entry.id   AF-A0A6P3II26-F1
#
_cell.length_a   1.000
_cell.length_b   1.000
_cell.length_c   1.000
_cell.angle_alpha   90.00
_cell.angle_beta   90.00
_cell.angle_gamma   90.00
#
_symmetry.space_group_name_H-M   'P 1'
#
loop_
_entity.id
_entity.type
_entity.pdbx_description
1 polymer ?
#
loop_
_entity_poly.entity_id
_entity_poly.type
_entity_poly.pdbx_seq_one_letter_code
_entity_poly.pdbx_strand_id
1 'polypeptide(L)'
;MLSDPGVCPSLAKDGAPRCALRSFCRKIPVSALLLAGVGMLIAFLGTLRCLVPAPGLSMSMAEGDTLISVDYEIFGKVQGVFFRKYTQAEGKKLGLVGWVQNTDQGTVQGQLQGPASKVRHMQEWLETKGSPKSHIDRASFHNEKVIVKLDYTDFQIVK
;
A
#
# COMPACT_ATOMS: atom_id res chain seq x y z
N MET A 1 7.34 44.06 -15.71
CA MET A 1 8.55 43.22 -15.72
C MET A 1 8.13 41.82 -15.32
N LEU A 2 8.43 40.86 -16.21
CA LEU A 2 8.45 39.39 -16.14
C LEU A 2 7.66 38.65 -15.04
N SER A 3 7.00 37.51 -15.25
CA SER A 3 6.59 36.70 -16.42
C SER A 3 5.82 35.52 -15.81
N ASP A 4 4.56 35.31 -16.19
CA ASP A 4 3.90 34.00 -16.06
C ASP A 4 4.52 33.01 -17.06
N PRO A 5 4.65 31.72 -16.72
CA PRO A 5 4.06 30.71 -17.60
C PRO A 5 3.53 29.47 -16.87
N GLY A 6 2.50 28.83 -17.43
CA GLY A 6 2.26 27.42 -17.15
C GLY A 6 0.82 26.90 -17.24
N VAL A 7 0.03 27.36 -18.21
CA VAL A 7 -1.23 26.69 -18.58
C VAL A 7 -0.92 25.33 -19.23
N CYS A 8 -1.45 24.25 -18.68
CA CYS A 8 -1.59 22.96 -19.36
C CYS A 8 -3.08 22.68 -19.61
N PRO A 9 -3.56 22.65 -20.86
CA PRO A 9 -4.91 22.21 -21.16
C PRO A 9 -4.96 20.73 -21.57
N SER A 10 -5.78 20.01 -20.81
CA SER A 10 -6.94 19.25 -21.31
C SER A 10 -6.82 17.79 -21.75
N LEU A 11 -7.85 17.05 -21.30
CA LEU A 11 -8.51 15.87 -21.89
C LEU A 11 -7.70 14.57 -21.87
N ALA A 12 -8.22 13.42 -21.45
CA ALA A 12 -9.53 12.81 -21.59
C ALA A 12 -9.48 11.52 -20.72
N LYS A 13 -10.52 10.78 -20.32
CA LYS A 13 -11.86 10.57 -20.82
C LYS A 13 -12.64 9.75 -19.76
N ASP A 14 -13.95 9.87 -19.86
CA ASP A 14 -15.02 9.27 -19.06
C ASP A 14 -14.94 7.75 -18.89
N GLY A 15 -15.52 7.25 -17.79
CA GLY A 15 -15.73 5.81 -17.63
C GLY A 15 -16.31 5.36 -16.29
N ALA A 16 -17.43 5.94 -15.82
CA ALA A 16 -18.28 5.22 -14.88
C ALA A 16 -18.95 4.04 -15.61
N PRO A 17 -19.11 2.89 -14.94
CA PRO A 17 -20.49 2.42 -14.76
C PRO A 17 -20.81 1.85 -13.38
N ARG A 18 -22.06 2.08 -13.03
CA ARG A 18 -22.84 1.56 -11.90
C ARG A 18 -23.08 0.05 -12.00
N CYS A 19 -23.26 -0.57 -10.83
CA CYS A 19 -24.19 -1.67 -10.50
C CYS A 19 -24.35 -2.85 -11.48
N ALA A 20 -24.05 -4.07 -11.02
CA ALA A 20 -24.86 -5.25 -11.35
C ALA A 20 -24.63 -6.41 -10.37
N LEU A 21 -25.56 -6.54 -9.43
CA LEU A 21 -25.95 -7.78 -8.79
C LEU A 21 -26.48 -8.74 -9.88
N ARG A 22 -25.95 -9.97 -10.01
CA ARG A 22 -26.74 -11.15 -10.40
C ARG A 22 -25.91 -12.44 -10.37
N SER A 23 -26.44 -13.37 -9.58
CA SER A 23 -26.35 -14.82 -9.72
C SER A 23 -26.43 -15.27 -11.18
N PHE A 24 -25.54 -16.16 -11.62
CA PHE A 24 -25.92 -17.20 -12.57
C PHE A 24 -25.02 -18.44 -12.49
N CYS A 25 -25.70 -19.52 -12.12
CA CYS A 25 -25.34 -20.92 -12.20
C CYS A 25 -24.77 -21.34 -13.58
N ARG A 26 -23.68 -22.12 -13.58
CA ARG A 26 -23.30 -23.01 -14.70
C ARG A 26 -22.61 -24.25 -14.11
N LYS A 27 -23.36 -25.33 -13.92
CA LYS A 27 -23.38 -26.53 -14.79
C LYS A 27 -21.98 -27.13 -15.00
N ILE A 28 -21.67 -28.10 -14.13
CA ILE A 28 -20.56 -29.05 -14.27
C ILE A 28 -21.01 -30.13 -15.28
N PRO A 29 -20.30 -30.36 -16.39
CA PRO A 29 -20.53 -31.55 -17.20
C PRO A 29 -19.81 -32.74 -16.56
N VAL A 30 -20.57 -33.71 -16.05
CA VAL A 30 -20.04 -35.00 -15.55
C VAL A 30 -20.41 -36.08 -16.57
N SER A 31 -19.57 -36.26 -17.58
CA SER A 31 -19.70 -37.36 -18.54
C SER A 31 -18.32 -37.76 -19.04
N ALA A 32 -17.75 -38.80 -18.42
CA ALA A 32 -16.91 -39.82 -19.05
C ALA A 32 -15.88 -40.37 -18.04
N LEU A 33 -16.18 -41.51 -17.41
CA LEU A 33 -15.24 -42.62 -17.42
C LEU A 33 -15.93 -43.96 -17.14
N LEU A 34 -15.52 -44.93 -17.94
CA LEU A 34 -16.00 -46.29 -18.08
C LEU A 34 -15.68 -47.17 -16.87
N LEU A 35 -16.67 -47.98 -16.48
CA LEU A 35 -16.64 -49.41 -16.06
C LEU A 35 -15.32 -50.01 -15.55
N ALA A 36 -15.29 -50.44 -14.27
CA ALA A 36 -15.02 -51.83 -13.84
C ALA A 36 -14.92 -52.00 -12.31
N GLY A 37 -15.68 -52.96 -11.76
CA GLY A 37 -15.16 -53.97 -10.82
C GLY A 37 -14.85 -53.61 -9.35
N VAL A 38 -15.81 -53.91 -8.46
CA VAL A 38 -15.69 -54.45 -7.08
C VAL A 38 -14.43 -54.10 -6.25
N GLY A 39 -14.59 -53.26 -5.22
CA GLY A 39 -13.56 -53.07 -4.20
C GLY A 39 -13.80 -51.86 -3.29
N MET A 40 -14.60 -52.06 -2.24
CA MET A 40 -14.84 -51.10 -1.16
C MET A 40 -13.57 -50.91 -0.33
N LEU A 41 -12.83 -49.79 -0.47
CA LEU A 41 -11.88 -49.35 0.55
C LEU A 41 -11.44 -47.87 0.37
N ILE A 42 -11.89 -47.04 1.31
CA ILE A 42 -11.15 -45.89 1.91
C ILE A 42 -10.94 -44.62 1.05
N ALA A 43 -11.72 -43.60 1.45
CA ALA A 43 -11.39 -42.19 1.62
C ALA A 43 -10.68 -41.42 0.47
N PHE A 44 -11.48 -40.58 -0.18
CA PHE A 44 -11.19 -39.19 -0.56
C PHE A 44 -9.75 -38.70 -0.31
N LEU A 45 -8.85 -39.01 -1.24
CA LEU A 45 -7.65 -38.22 -1.45
C LEU A 45 -8.07 -36.93 -2.15
N GLY A 46 -8.33 -35.92 -1.32
CA GLY A 46 -8.58 -34.55 -1.75
C GLY A 46 -7.48 -34.09 -2.70
N THR A 47 -7.93 -33.46 -3.78
CA THR A 47 -7.14 -32.67 -4.71
C THR A 47 -6.42 -31.53 -3.98
N LEU A 48 -5.32 -31.85 -3.31
CA LEU A 48 -4.43 -30.88 -2.71
C LEU A 48 -3.23 -30.67 -3.63
N ARG A 49 -3.44 -29.98 -4.76
CA ARG A 49 -2.33 -29.39 -5.52
C ARG A 49 -2.76 -28.28 -6.49
N CYS A 50 -3.39 -27.25 -5.95
CA CYS A 50 -3.24 -25.90 -6.49
C CYS A 50 -2.52 -25.05 -5.44
N LEU A 51 -1.24 -25.36 -5.21
CA LEU A 51 -0.33 -24.42 -4.57
C LEU A 51 0.16 -23.48 -5.68
N VAL A 52 -0.64 -22.47 -6.00
CA VAL A 52 -0.13 -21.29 -6.73
C VAL A 52 0.67 -20.49 -5.70
N PRO A 53 1.99 -20.32 -5.83
CA PRO A 53 2.69 -19.32 -5.06
C PRO A 53 2.27 -17.95 -5.61
N ALA A 54 1.52 -17.18 -4.82
CA ALA A 54 1.31 -15.78 -5.11
C ALA A 54 2.69 -15.07 -5.10
N PRO A 55 3.05 -14.30 -6.14
CA PRO A 55 4.20 -13.42 -6.08
C PRO A 55 3.74 -12.14 -5.37
N GLY A 56 4.05 -12.02 -4.09
CA GLY A 56 3.64 -10.87 -3.30
C GLY A 56 4.49 -10.74 -2.05
N LEU A 57 5.51 -9.90 -2.15
CA LEU A 57 6.35 -9.41 -1.06
C LEU A 57 7.29 -10.44 -0.40
N SER A 58 8.54 -10.43 -0.87
CA SER A 58 9.69 -11.00 -0.17
C SER A 58 9.84 -10.39 1.22
N MET A 59 9.43 -11.10 2.26
CA MET A 59 9.89 -10.87 3.64
C MET A 59 11.25 -11.57 3.82
N SER A 60 12.30 -10.99 3.24
CA SER A 60 13.68 -11.34 3.59
C SER A 60 14.05 -10.57 4.86
N MET A 61 13.88 -11.22 6.01
CA MET A 61 14.53 -10.76 7.23
C MET A 61 16.04 -10.97 7.11
N ALA A 62 16.77 -9.93 7.51
CA ALA A 62 18.20 -9.92 7.82
C ALA A 62 19.17 -9.99 6.62
N GLU A 63 19.44 -8.84 6.01
CA GLU A 63 20.79 -8.53 5.52
C GLU A 63 20.96 -7.01 5.51
N GLY A 64 21.94 -6.52 6.28
CA GLY A 64 22.33 -5.11 6.46
C GLY A 64 21.34 -4.06 5.95
N ASP A 65 20.38 -3.65 6.79
CA ASP A 65 19.39 -2.66 6.39
C ASP A 65 20.08 -1.32 6.06
N THR A 66 20.21 -1.06 4.76
CA THR A 66 20.62 0.24 4.23
C THR A 66 19.64 1.28 4.77
N LEU A 67 20.15 2.30 5.46
CA LEU A 67 19.32 3.40 5.91
C LEU A 67 18.95 4.25 4.70
N ILE A 68 17.67 4.52 4.54
CA ILE A 68 17.16 5.40 3.48
C ILE A 68 16.35 6.53 4.09
N SER A 69 16.33 7.65 3.38
CA SER A 69 15.44 8.77 3.60
C SER A 69 14.54 8.89 2.38
N VAL A 70 13.24 9.02 2.61
CA VAL A 70 12.25 9.24 1.56
C VAL A 70 11.30 10.34 2.00
N ASP A 71 10.99 11.24 1.08
CA ASP A 71 9.98 12.25 1.27
C ASP A 71 8.66 11.72 0.69
N TYR A 72 7.55 12.09 1.30
CA TYR A 72 6.23 11.63 0.87
C TYR A 72 5.22 12.76 0.91
N GLU A 73 4.27 12.69 -0.02
CA GLU A 73 3.09 13.55 -0.07
C GLU A 73 1.84 12.70 -0.30
N ILE A 74 0.87 12.85 0.59
CA ILE A 74 -0.39 12.10 0.58
C ILE A 74 -1.53 13.03 0.16
N PHE A 75 -2.26 12.59 -0.87
CA PHE A 75 -3.41 13.27 -1.44
C PHE A 75 -4.70 12.58 -1.00
N GLY A 76 -5.72 13.39 -0.76
CA GLY A 76 -7.08 12.95 -0.44
C GLY A 76 -7.64 13.62 0.80
N LYS A 77 -8.59 12.96 1.48
CA LYS A 77 -9.21 13.46 2.70
C LYS A 77 -8.35 13.12 3.92
N VAL A 78 -7.25 13.86 4.08
CA VAL A 78 -6.22 13.62 5.11
C VAL A 78 -6.16 14.69 6.21
N GLN A 79 -6.80 15.84 6.00
CA GLN A 79 -6.89 16.90 7.01
C GLN A 79 -8.14 16.76 7.89
N GLY A 80 -8.05 17.15 9.17
CA GLY A 80 -9.17 17.05 10.13
C GLY A 80 -9.49 15.64 10.63
N VAL A 81 -8.71 14.62 10.25
CA VAL A 81 -8.96 13.20 10.57
C VAL A 81 -7.90 12.56 11.48
N PHE A 82 -7.17 13.40 12.22
CA PHE A 82 -6.06 12.98 13.09
C PHE A 82 -4.94 12.21 12.40
N PHE A 83 -4.79 12.34 11.07
CA PHE A 83 -3.82 11.59 10.27
C PHE A 83 -2.40 11.67 10.86
N ARG A 84 -1.91 12.89 11.13
CA ARG A 84 -0.59 13.16 11.74
C ARG A 84 -0.31 12.34 13.01
N LYS A 85 -1.32 12.14 13.87
CA LYS A 85 -1.17 11.37 15.12
C LYS A 85 -0.99 9.88 14.84
N TYR A 86 -1.74 9.32 13.89
CA TYR A 86 -1.61 7.93 13.48
C TYR A 86 -0.28 7.68 12.77
N THR A 87 0.13 8.58 11.88
CA THR A 87 1.43 8.52 11.20
C THR A 87 2.59 8.51 12.19
N GLN A 88 2.56 9.38 13.20
CA GLN A 88 3.56 9.37 14.26
C GLN A 88 3.57 8.06 15.05
N ALA A 89 2.39 7.55 15.43
CA ALA A 89 2.29 6.31 16.20
C ALA A 89 2.83 5.10 15.41
N GLU A 90 2.50 4.98 14.13
CA GLU A 90 2.99 3.89 13.29
C GLU A 90 4.49 4.04 12.99
N GLY A 91 4.96 5.27 12.73
CA GLY A 91 6.40 5.55 12.57
C GLY A 91 7.21 5.12 13.79
N LYS A 92 6.74 5.48 15.00
CA LYS A 92 7.38 5.07 16.27
C LYS A 92 7.32 3.56 16.49
N LYS A 93 6.22 2.90 16.12
CA LYS A 93 6.05 1.45 16.22
C LYS A 93 7.00 0.69 15.28
N LEU A 94 7.28 1.24 14.09
CA LEU A 94 8.23 0.68 13.14
C LEU A 94 9.70 1.04 13.47
N GLY A 95 9.93 1.98 14.39
CA GLY A 95 11.26 2.48 14.73
C GLY A 95 11.84 3.45 13.70
N LEU A 96 10.97 4.16 12.98
CA LEU A 96 11.34 5.19 12.00
C LEU A 96 11.41 6.57 12.66
N VAL A 97 12.23 7.44 12.08
CA VAL A 97 12.36 8.85 12.48
C VAL A 97 11.98 9.76 11.32
N GLY A 98 11.73 11.04 11.62
CA GLY A 98 11.37 12.03 10.60
C GLY A 98 10.26 12.95 11.07
N TRP A 99 9.45 13.42 10.13
CA TRP A 99 8.42 14.39 10.44
C TRP A 99 7.20 14.29 9.54
N VAL A 100 6.10 14.87 9.99
CA VAL A 100 4.84 14.97 9.25
C VAL A 100 4.21 16.36 9.43
N GLN A 101 3.75 16.97 8.34
CA GLN A 101 3.14 18.30 8.30
C GLN A 101 1.94 18.32 7.36
N ASN A 102 0.95 19.17 7.66
CA ASN A 102 -0.10 19.49 6.69
C ASN A 102 0.38 20.60 5.76
N THR A 103 0.05 20.51 4.48
CA THR A 103 0.28 21.60 3.53
C THR A 103 -0.95 22.50 3.43
N ASP A 104 -0.76 23.73 2.92
CA ASP A 104 -1.87 24.65 2.64
C ASP A 104 -2.75 24.17 1.47
N GLN A 105 -2.25 23.23 0.67
CA GLN A 105 -2.97 22.63 -0.46
C GLN A 105 -3.95 21.52 -0.05
N GLY A 106 -4.10 21.25 1.25
CA GLY A 106 -4.98 20.19 1.73
C GLY A 106 -4.32 18.81 1.80
N THR A 107 -3.03 18.70 1.46
CA THR A 107 -2.26 17.44 1.49
C THR A 107 -1.52 17.28 2.82
N VAL A 108 -0.94 16.10 3.04
CA VAL A 108 -0.01 15.82 4.14
C VAL A 108 1.32 15.43 3.55
N GLN A 109 2.36 16.14 3.93
CA GLN A 109 3.73 15.86 3.51
C GLN A 109 4.59 15.46 4.70
N GLY A 110 5.70 14.80 4.43
CA GLY A 110 6.69 14.48 5.45
C GLY A 110 7.91 13.80 4.91
N GLN A 111 8.78 13.41 5.84
CA GLN A 111 9.99 12.67 5.56
C GLN A 111 10.07 11.47 6.49
N LEU A 112 10.44 10.32 5.94
CA LEU A 112 10.71 9.08 6.68
C LEU A 112 12.18 8.76 6.54
N GLN A 113 12.82 8.44 7.65
CA GLN A 113 14.19 7.94 7.67
C GLN A 113 14.30 6.68 8.52
N GLY A 114 15.06 5.72 8.03
CA GLY A 114 15.32 4.49 8.75
C GLY A 114 15.71 3.33 7.84
N PRO A 115 15.68 2.09 8.39
CA PRO A 115 15.95 0.88 7.62
C PRO A 115 15.06 0.77 6.39
N ALA A 116 15.62 0.47 5.21
CA ALA A 116 14.86 0.36 3.97
C ALA A 116 13.63 -0.57 4.08
N SER A 117 13.78 -1.71 4.77
CA SER A 117 12.71 -2.65 5.03
C SER A 117 11.54 -2.02 5.82
N LYS A 118 11.85 -1.21 6.83
CA LYS A 118 10.85 -0.52 7.66
C LYS A 118 10.20 0.63 6.91
N VAL A 119 10.98 1.37 6.12
CA VAL A 119 10.48 2.46 5.29
C VAL A 119 9.48 1.93 4.26
N ARG A 120 9.77 0.80 3.60
CA ARG A 120 8.83 0.15 2.66
C ARG A 120 7.50 -0.22 3.32
N HIS A 121 7.53 -0.80 4.52
CA HIS A 121 6.30 -1.08 5.27
C HIS A 121 5.51 0.19 5.61
N MET A 122 6.21 1.28 5.92
CA MET A 122 5.55 2.56 6.18
C MET A 122 4.94 3.16 4.89
N GLN A 123 5.59 3.00 3.74
CA GLN A 123 5.06 3.42 2.44
C GLN A 123 3.74 2.68 2.13
N GLU A 124 3.72 1.36 2.27
CA GLU A 124 2.51 0.54 2.07
C GLU A 124 1.38 0.94 3.03
N TRP A 125 1.72 1.27 4.27
CA TRP A 125 0.74 1.74 5.26
C TRP A 125 0.15 3.11 4.88
N LEU A 126 0.99 4.02 4.38
CA LEU A 126 0.57 5.35 3.91
C LEU A 126 -0.29 5.29 2.64
N GLU A 127 -0.14 4.24 1.83
CA GLU A 127 -0.98 3.99 0.66
C GLU A 127 -2.33 3.36 1.01
N THR A 128 -2.36 2.40 1.94
CA THR A 128 -3.52 1.51 2.13
C THR A 128 -4.34 1.75 3.38
N LYS A 129 -3.70 2.17 4.49
CA LYS A 129 -4.32 2.16 5.83
C LYS A 129 -4.62 3.57 6.33
N GLY A 130 -3.59 4.40 6.47
CA GLY A 130 -3.73 5.74 7.06
C GLY A 130 -4.50 5.77 8.38
N SER A 131 -5.27 6.85 8.58
CA SER A 131 -6.21 6.99 9.71
C SER A 131 -7.55 6.31 9.40
N PRO A 132 -8.27 5.74 10.39
CA PRO A 132 -9.58 5.12 10.18
C PRO A 132 -10.63 6.04 9.54
N LYS A 133 -10.46 7.36 9.67
CA LYS A 133 -11.35 8.37 9.09
C LYS A 133 -10.77 9.05 7.85
N SER A 134 -9.53 8.73 7.46
CA SER A 134 -8.93 9.30 6.26
C SER A 134 -9.35 8.54 5.01
N HIS A 135 -9.35 9.25 3.89
CA HIS A 135 -9.42 8.65 2.57
C HIS A 135 -8.17 9.06 1.80
N ILE A 136 -7.39 8.07 1.36
CA ILE A 136 -6.15 8.29 0.62
C ILE A 136 -6.49 8.03 -0.84
N ASP A 137 -6.35 9.07 -1.67
CA ASP A 137 -6.56 8.97 -3.12
C ASP A 137 -5.27 8.55 -3.82
N ARG A 138 -4.14 9.09 -3.34
CA ARG A 138 -2.81 8.85 -3.90
C ARG A 138 -1.73 9.12 -2.85
N ALA A 139 -0.71 8.29 -2.80
CA ALA A 139 0.56 8.61 -2.14
C ALA A 139 1.62 8.84 -3.21
N SER A 140 2.41 9.90 -3.05
CA SER A 140 3.57 10.19 -3.88
C SER A 140 4.82 10.11 -3.01
N PHE A 141 5.84 9.42 -3.48
CA PHE A 141 7.12 9.32 -2.82
C PHE A 141 8.18 9.96 -3.70
N HIS A 142 9.01 10.81 -3.12
CA HIS A 142 10.05 11.55 -3.82
C HIS A 142 11.35 11.58 -3.01
N ASN A 143 12.44 11.96 -3.67
CA ASN A 143 13.77 12.13 -3.06
C ASN A 143 14.26 10.92 -2.23
N GLU A 144 14.00 9.69 -2.71
CA GLU A 144 14.56 8.50 -2.08
C GLU A 144 16.09 8.53 -2.18
N LYS A 145 16.76 8.53 -1.02
CA LYS A 145 18.22 8.60 -0.92
C LYS A 145 18.72 7.67 0.16
N VAL A 146 19.85 7.02 -0.11
CA VAL A 146 20.58 6.23 0.88
C VAL A 146 21.34 7.19 1.81
N ILE A 147 21.17 7.02 3.11
CA ILE A 147 21.81 7.83 4.15
C ILE A 147 22.75 6.97 4.99
N VAL A 148 23.83 7.56 5.50
CA VAL A 148 24.77 6.87 6.39
C VAL A 148 24.37 7.02 7.86
N LYS A 149 23.68 8.12 8.19
CA LYS A 149 23.21 8.47 9.53
C LYS A 149 21.80 9.05 9.47
N LEU A 150 21.06 8.92 10.55
CA LEU A 150 19.76 9.56 10.72
C LEU A 150 19.94 11.05 10.98
N ASP A 151 19.21 11.89 10.25
CA ASP A 151 19.21 13.34 10.45
C ASP A 151 18.31 13.74 11.63
N TYR A 152 17.34 12.87 11.97
CA TYR A 152 16.38 13.09 13.05
C TYR A 152 16.53 12.04 14.14
N THR A 153 16.19 12.42 15.38
CA THR A 153 16.23 11.53 16.55
C THR A 153 14.85 10.96 16.91
N ASP A 154 13.77 11.62 16.52
CA ASP A 154 12.39 11.20 16.81
C ASP A 154 11.47 11.48 15.61
N PHE A 155 10.26 10.93 15.66
CA PHE A 155 9.19 11.23 14.72
C PHE A 155 8.34 12.40 15.23
N GLN A 156 8.46 13.56 14.58
CA GLN A 156 7.84 14.81 15.03
C GLN A 156 6.62 15.23 14.19
N ILE A 157 5.64 15.86 14.82
CA ILE A 157 4.50 16.49 14.14
C ILE A 157 4.81 17.98 14.03
N VAL A 158 5.00 18.46 12.80
CA VAL A 158 5.24 19.88 12.51
C VAL A 158 3.90 20.60 12.44
N LYS A 159 3.86 21.80 13.04
CA LYS A 159 2.65 22.64 13.10
C LYS A 159 2.44 23.42 11.82
#